data_AF-A0A8C3SMF9-F1
#
_entry.id   AF-A0A8C3SMF9-F1
#
_cell.length_a   1.000
_cell.length_b   1.000
_cell.length_c   1.000
_cell.angle_alpha   90.00
_cell.angle_beta   90.00
_cell.angle_gamma   90.00
#
_symmetry.space_group_name_H-M   'P 1'
#
loop_
_entity.id
_entity.type
_entity.pdbx_description
1 polymer ?
#
loop_
_entity_poly.entity_id
_entity_poly.type
_entity_poly.pdbx_seq_one_letter_code
_entity_poly.pdbx_strand_id
1 'polypeptide(L)'
;MSPGVHRCHSLTTMLLLFMSSLSFAAGGKLLVMPMDGSHWLSMKAVLDELRQRGHEIIVVAPEINLFMGASESYLMKTYPVPFTKKELDGHFLTFAETSFKEQPFPLRIIKIFENVKNTSALLFATCTHLLYNRELMGYIEGSNFDAVFTDPMLPCGQIIALHFSIPSIFFLRGIPCGVDSEAAQCPNPPSYVPRMLSSNTDCMTFTQRVKNLLISSLESLFCDIAYSQFESLASDFLQRPMTMKELLSHGSIWLKRVDFVFEYPMPVMPNMVFIGGINCGQKKSLSQGNAVGNHFIMCSVPYITVYLTIPGVGVPSKIRDPSSLGLASPCANWPHVPPLPFAPFDCVGGSLQPSPLFSCYLWGF
;
A
#
# COMPACT_ATOMS: atom_id res chain seq x y z
N MET A 1 -19.95 -19.09 -63.50
CA MET A 1 -20.11 -18.43 -62.19
C MET A 1 -19.18 -19.12 -61.21
N SER A 2 -18.17 -18.41 -60.70
CA SER A 2 -17.02 -19.04 -60.01
C SER A 2 -17.33 -19.26 -58.52
N PRO A 3 -17.25 -20.50 -58.00
CA PRO A 3 -17.61 -20.83 -56.61
C PRO A 3 -16.68 -20.23 -55.54
N GLY A 4 -15.56 -19.60 -55.94
CA GLY A 4 -14.61 -18.97 -55.01
C GLY A 4 -15.09 -17.65 -54.38
N VAL A 5 -15.97 -16.90 -55.05
CA VAL A 5 -16.40 -15.56 -54.59
C VAL A 5 -17.38 -15.64 -53.40
N HIS A 6 -18.28 -16.63 -53.41
CA HIS A 6 -19.24 -16.84 -52.33
C HIS A 6 -18.59 -17.29 -51.01
N ARG A 7 -17.49 -18.05 -51.09
CA ARG A 7 -16.75 -18.51 -49.89
C ARG A 7 -16.03 -17.37 -49.19
N CYS A 8 -15.49 -16.42 -49.97
CA CYS A 8 -14.79 -15.26 -49.43
C CYS A 8 -15.74 -14.30 -48.70
N HIS A 9 -16.93 -14.05 -49.28
CA HIS A 9 -17.96 -13.21 -48.65
C HIS A 9 -18.53 -13.80 -47.36
N SER A 10 -18.68 -15.13 -47.29
CA SER A 10 -19.16 -15.83 -46.09
C SER A 10 -18.14 -15.78 -44.93
N LEU A 11 -16.85 -15.88 -45.24
CA LEU A 11 -15.77 -15.72 -44.26
C LEU A 11 -15.64 -14.29 -43.73
N THR A 12 -15.80 -13.28 -44.60
CA THR A 12 -15.76 -11.87 -44.16
C THR A 12 -16.96 -11.49 -43.31
N THR A 13 -18.16 -12.00 -43.62
CA THR A 13 -19.34 -11.77 -42.79
C THR A 13 -19.23 -12.47 -41.43
N MET A 14 -18.72 -13.69 -41.37
CA MET A 14 -18.45 -14.39 -40.10
C MET A 14 -17.40 -13.67 -39.25
N LEU A 15 -16.34 -13.15 -39.86
CA LEU A 15 -15.32 -12.38 -39.15
C LEU A 15 -15.87 -11.05 -38.61
N LEU A 16 -16.69 -10.34 -39.39
CA LEU A 16 -17.35 -9.11 -38.95
C LEU A 16 -18.36 -9.36 -37.83
N LEU A 17 -19.13 -10.45 -37.90
CA LEU A 17 -20.02 -10.86 -36.82
C LEU A 17 -19.23 -11.24 -35.56
N PHE A 18 -18.11 -11.96 -35.70
CA PHE A 18 -17.22 -12.29 -34.59
C PHE A 18 -16.60 -11.04 -33.95
N MET A 19 -16.12 -10.10 -34.76
CA MET A 19 -15.60 -8.81 -34.31
C MET A 19 -16.68 -7.91 -33.69
N SER A 20 -17.94 -8.02 -34.12
CA SER A 20 -19.07 -7.33 -33.48
C SER A 20 -19.55 -8.00 -32.18
N SER A 21 -19.31 -9.30 -32.03
CA SER A 21 -19.56 -10.07 -30.80
C SER A 21 -18.40 -10.02 -29.80
N LEU A 22 -17.22 -9.57 -30.25
CA LEU A 22 -16.14 -9.11 -29.39
C LEU A 22 -16.59 -7.78 -28.79
N SER A 23 -17.42 -7.86 -27.75
CA SER A 23 -17.65 -6.74 -26.86
C SER A 23 -16.27 -6.19 -26.50
N PHE A 24 -15.98 -4.95 -26.89
CA PHE A 24 -14.92 -4.20 -26.22
C PHE A 24 -15.29 -4.31 -24.74
N ALA A 25 -14.49 -5.01 -23.94
CA ALA A 25 -14.77 -5.10 -22.52
C ALA A 25 -14.72 -3.66 -22.00
N ALA A 26 -15.89 -3.05 -21.82
CA ALA A 26 -15.99 -1.70 -21.31
C ALA A 26 -15.39 -1.75 -19.90
N GLY A 27 -14.36 -0.95 -19.66
CA GLY A 27 -13.78 -0.86 -18.33
C GLY A 27 -14.83 -0.31 -17.36
N GLY A 28 -14.91 -0.91 -16.17
CA GLY A 28 -15.81 -0.42 -15.13
C GLY A 28 -15.45 0.98 -14.64
N LYS A 29 -16.43 1.68 -14.09
CA LYS A 29 -16.32 2.98 -13.44
C LYS A 29 -15.95 2.82 -11.97
N LEU A 30 -14.76 3.32 -11.62
CA LEU A 30 -14.15 3.13 -10.31
C LEU A 30 -14.19 4.42 -9.49
N LEU A 31 -14.71 4.32 -8.26
CA LEU A 31 -14.55 5.34 -7.24
C LEU A 31 -13.26 5.05 -6.48
N VAL A 32 -12.27 5.94 -6.56
CA VAL A 32 -10.99 5.76 -5.89
C VAL A 32 -10.94 6.63 -4.63
N MET A 33 -10.69 5.97 -3.50
CA MET A 33 -10.56 6.59 -2.17
C MET A 33 -9.14 6.30 -1.65
N PRO A 34 -8.15 7.12 -2.02
CA PRO A 34 -6.77 6.87 -1.68
C PRO A 34 -6.46 7.28 -0.24
N MET A 35 -5.37 6.73 0.29
CA MET A 35 -4.60 7.36 1.35
C MET A 35 -3.43 8.12 0.71
N ASP A 36 -3.15 9.32 1.22
CA ASP A 36 -2.08 10.19 0.74
C ASP A 36 -0.68 9.61 1.05
N GLY A 37 0.39 10.32 0.71
CA GLY A 37 1.75 9.90 1.04
C GLY A 37 2.27 8.82 0.08
N SER A 38 3.03 7.86 0.62
CA SER A 38 3.61 6.75 -0.15
C SER A 38 2.55 5.77 -0.68
N HIS A 39 1.39 5.71 -0.02
CA HIS A 39 0.24 4.89 -0.41
C HIS A 39 -0.32 5.34 -1.77
N TRP A 40 -0.54 6.66 -1.91
CA TRP A 40 -0.98 7.27 -3.15
C TRP A 40 -0.01 7.03 -4.32
N LEU A 41 1.30 7.18 -4.09
CA LEU A 41 2.30 7.00 -5.15
C LEU A 41 2.24 5.60 -5.78
N SER A 42 2.05 4.56 -4.95
CA SER A 42 1.89 3.19 -5.44
C SER A 42 0.54 2.98 -6.13
N MET A 43 -0.53 3.57 -5.59
CA MET A 43 -1.88 3.47 -6.14
C MET A 43 -1.95 4.12 -7.53
N LYS A 44 -1.32 5.28 -7.71
CA LYS A 44 -1.31 6.02 -8.97
C LYS A 44 -0.80 5.18 -10.14
N ALA A 45 0.26 4.40 -9.94
CA ALA A 45 0.79 3.50 -10.97
C ALA A 45 -0.25 2.45 -11.41
N VAL A 46 -1.05 1.94 -10.47
CA VAL A 46 -2.14 1.02 -10.78
C VAL A 46 -3.29 1.73 -11.51
N LEU A 47 -3.62 2.96 -11.11
CA LEU A 47 -4.66 3.74 -11.80
C LEU A 47 -4.28 4.04 -13.26
N ASP A 48 -3.01 4.33 -13.54
CA ASP A 48 -2.51 4.56 -14.90
C ASP A 48 -2.72 3.31 -15.79
N GLU A 49 -2.48 2.11 -15.25
CA GLU A 49 -2.72 0.84 -15.95
C GLU A 49 -4.21 0.52 -16.10
N LEU A 50 -5.04 0.80 -15.09
CA LEU A 50 -6.49 0.62 -15.16
C LEU A 50 -7.10 1.56 -16.21
N ARG A 51 -6.62 2.81 -16.30
CA ARG A 51 -7.06 3.75 -17.32
C ARG A 51 -6.77 3.24 -18.73
N GLN A 52 -5.55 2.72 -18.96
CA GLN A 52 -5.16 2.14 -20.26
C GLN A 52 -6.04 0.95 -20.65
N ARG A 53 -6.58 0.23 -19.66
CA ARG A 53 -7.53 -0.88 -19.85
C ARG A 53 -8.98 -0.42 -20.04
N GLY A 54 -9.23 0.88 -20.13
CA GLY A 54 -10.53 1.45 -20.45
C GLY A 54 -11.41 1.78 -19.24
N HIS A 55 -10.89 1.66 -18.01
CA HIS A 55 -11.64 2.05 -16.81
C HIS A 55 -11.88 3.57 -16.77
N GLU A 56 -13.08 3.97 -16.35
CA GLU A 56 -13.38 5.34 -15.96
C GLU A 56 -13.02 5.50 -14.48
N ILE A 57 -12.15 6.45 -14.14
CA ILE A 57 -11.57 6.55 -12.80
C ILE A 57 -11.90 7.93 -12.22
N ILE A 58 -12.54 7.93 -11.05
CA ILE A 58 -12.83 9.15 -10.30
C ILE A 58 -12.14 9.04 -8.94
N VAL A 59 -11.13 9.88 -8.73
CA VAL A 59 -10.39 9.99 -7.47
C VAL A 59 -11.05 11.06 -6.61
N VAL A 60 -11.40 10.68 -5.39
CA VAL A 60 -11.88 11.61 -4.37
C VAL A 60 -10.74 11.90 -3.39
N ALA A 61 -10.32 13.16 -3.30
CA ALA A 61 -9.18 13.58 -2.50
C ALA A 61 -9.49 14.81 -1.64
N PRO A 62 -8.89 14.97 -0.46
CA PRO A 62 -8.94 16.24 0.25
C PRO A 62 -8.27 17.36 -0.58
N GLU A 63 -8.84 18.57 -0.53
CA GLU A 63 -8.31 19.74 -1.24
C GLU A 63 -6.88 20.09 -0.82
N ILE A 64 -6.54 19.80 0.45
CA ILE A 64 -5.19 19.93 1.00
C ILE A 64 -4.63 18.51 1.17
N ASN A 65 -3.57 18.23 0.42
CA ASN A 65 -2.92 16.93 0.36
C ASN A 65 -1.39 17.09 0.17
N LEU A 66 -0.64 15.99 0.27
CA LEU A 66 0.81 15.90 0.10
C LEU A 66 1.18 15.74 -1.38
N PHE A 67 0.64 14.71 -2.04
CA PHE A 67 1.10 14.29 -3.36
C PHE A 67 -0.03 14.07 -4.39
N MET A 68 -1.29 14.30 -4.02
CA MET A 68 -2.44 14.08 -4.89
C MET A 68 -2.68 15.27 -5.81
N GLY A 69 -2.30 15.11 -7.08
CA GLY A 69 -2.47 16.14 -8.12
C GLY A 69 -3.35 15.68 -9.28
N ALA A 70 -3.64 16.62 -10.19
CA ALA A 70 -4.31 16.32 -11.44
C ALA A 70 -3.51 15.32 -12.30
N SER A 71 -4.20 14.49 -13.06
CA SER A 71 -3.63 13.56 -14.03
C SER A 71 -4.60 13.37 -15.19
N GLU A 72 -4.10 12.97 -16.35
CA GLU A 72 -4.93 12.54 -17.48
C GLU A 72 -5.55 11.16 -17.25
N SER A 73 -5.04 10.41 -16.26
CA SER A 73 -5.47 9.04 -15.97
C SER A 73 -6.78 8.94 -15.19
N TYR A 74 -7.24 10.04 -14.59
CA TYR A 74 -8.45 10.04 -13.76
C TYR A 74 -9.05 11.44 -13.66
N LEU A 75 -10.34 11.50 -13.37
CA LEU A 75 -10.98 12.73 -12.91
C LEU A 75 -10.79 12.87 -11.40
N MET A 76 -10.40 14.05 -10.92
CA MET A 76 -10.27 14.32 -9.49
C MET A 76 -11.44 15.16 -8.99
N LYS A 77 -12.03 14.74 -7.87
CA LYS A 77 -13.04 15.48 -7.10
C LYS A 77 -12.45 15.79 -5.72
N THR A 78 -12.50 17.06 -5.32
CA THR A 78 -11.94 17.49 -4.04
C THR A 78 -13.01 17.86 -3.02
N TYR A 79 -12.69 17.76 -1.74
CA TYR A 79 -13.54 18.21 -0.64
C TYR A 79 -12.72 18.98 0.41
N PRO A 80 -13.35 19.92 1.14
CA PRO A 80 -12.67 20.75 2.12
C PRO A 80 -12.29 19.97 3.38
N VAL A 81 -11.20 20.38 4.02
CA VAL A 81 -10.66 19.78 5.23
C VAL A 81 -10.33 20.83 6.29
N PRO A 82 -10.32 20.50 7.60
CA PRO A 82 -10.26 21.47 8.68
C PRO A 82 -8.80 21.76 9.10
N PHE A 83 -7.87 21.71 8.15
CA PHE A 83 -6.45 21.94 8.40
C PHE A 83 -5.81 22.59 7.19
N THR A 84 -4.76 23.36 7.44
CA THR A 84 -3.97 24.05 6.42
C THR A 84 -2.87 23.15 5.87
N LYS A 85 -2.34 23.51 4.68
CA LYS A 85 -1.17 22.85 4.10
C LYS A 85 0.04 22.87 5.04
N LYS A 86 0.25 23.96 5.77
CA LYS A 86 1.34 24.10 6.75
C LYS A 86 1.20 23.12 7.91
N GLU A 87 -0.02 22.89 8.41
CA GLU A 87 -0.27 21.93 9.48
C GLU A 87 -0.05 20.50 9.00
N LEU A 88 -0.54 20.17 7.80
CA LEU A 88 -0.30 18.87 7.17
C LEU A 88 1.20 18.59 6.97
N ASP A 89 1.94 19.55 6.40
CA ASP A 89 3.38 19.40 6.16
C ASP A 89 4.17 19.32 7.47
N GLY A 90 3.80 20.11 8.49
CA GLY A 90 4.42 20.07 9.81
C GLY A 90 4.17 18.74 10.53
N HIS A 91 2.98 18.17 10.40
CA HIS A 91 2.65 16.84 10.92
C HIS A 91 3.49 15.76 10.24
N PHE A 92 3.58 15.78 8.90
CA PHE A 92 4.39 14.83 8.14
C PHE A 92 5.88 14.92 8.50
N LEU A 93 6.43 16.13 8.65
CA LEU A 93 7.81 16.33 9.11
C LEU A 93 8.04 15.77 10.51
N THR A 94 7.15 16.05 11.45
CA THR A 94 7.24 15.53 12.83
C THR A 94 7.17 14.00 12.86
N PHE A 95 6.28 13.41 12.05
CA PHE A 95 6.16 11.97 11.89
C PHE A 95 7.48 11.37 11.38
N ALA A 96 8.05 11.94 10.31
CA ALA A 96 9.31 11.48 9.73
C ALA A 96 10.47 11.59 10.74
N GLU A 97 10.68 12.77 11.32
CA GLU A 97 11.76 12.99 12.30
C GLU A 97 11.67 12.02 13.46
N THR A 98 10.48 11.81 14.01
CA THR A 98 10.26 10.91 15.15
C THR A 98 10.48 9.45 14.78
N SER A 99 10.14 9.07 13.54
CA SER A 99 10.30 7.69 13.05
C SER A 99 11.76 7.32 12.75
N PHE A 100 12.58 8.29 12.31
CA PHE A 100 13.99 8.08 11.97
C PHE A 100 14.97 8.38 13.10
N LYS A 101 14.54 9.08 14.15
CA LYS A 101 15.40 9.40 15.27
C LYS A 101 15.66 8.15 16.12
N GLU A 102 16.93 7.80 16.28
CA GLU A 102 17.31 6.76 17.23
C GLU A 102 16.94 7.18 18.65
N GLN A 103 16.20 6.31 19.34
CA GLN A 103 15.72 6.52 20.69
C GLN A 103 15.81 5.22 21.49
N PRO A 104 16.05 5.30 22.81
CA PRO A 104 15.91 4.15 23.69
C PRO A 104 14.52 3.50 23.52
N PHE A 105 14.47 2.17 23.58
CA PHE A 105 13.26 1.39 23.27
C PHE A 105 11.97 1.91 23.97
N PRO A 106 11.95 2.22 25.29
CA PRO A 106 10.74 2.71 25.94
C PRO A 106 10.27 4.07 25.40
N LEU A 107 11.20 4.99 25.15
CA LEU A 107 10.89 6.31 24.57
C LEU A 107 10.42 6.19 23.14
N ARG A 108 11.02 5.27 22.36
CA ARG A 108 10.59 4.98 20.99
C ARG A 108 9.15 4.50 20.94
N ILE A 109 8.74 3.62 21.86
CA ILE A 109 7.36 3.15 21.93
C ILE A 109 6.42 4.32 22.23
N ILE A 110 6.69 5.14 23.26
CA ILE A 110 5.85 6.30 23.59
C ILE A 110 5.70 7.24 22.38
N LYS A 111 6.80 7.50 21.67
CA LYS A 111 6.79 8.36 20.48
C LYS A 111 6.02 7.77 19.30
N ILE A 112 6.09 6.47 19.08
CA ILE A 112 5.25 5.77 18.08
C ILE A 112 3.77 5.94 18.43
N PHE A 113 3.40 5.77 19.70
CA PHE A 113 2.02 5.95 20.15
C PHE A 113 1.53 7.40 19.94
N GLU A 114 2.34 8.41 20.27
CA GLU A 114 2.02 9.81 20.00
C GLU A 114 1.80 10.07 18.50
N ASN A 115 2.69 9.55 17.64
CA ASN A 115 2.56 9.66 16.19
C ASN A 115 1.29 9.00 15.65
N VAL A 116 0.99 7.77 16.09
CA VAL A 116 -0.22 7.06 15.66
C VAL A 116 -1.46 7.83 16.08
N LYS A 117 -1.51 8.34 17.33
CA LYS A 117 -2.63 9.15 17.81
C LYS A 117 -2.84 10.41 16.95
N ASN A 118 -1.79 11.17 16.71
CA ASN A 118 -1.87 12.41 15.94
C ASN A 118 -2.25 12.13 14.47
N THR A 119 -1.69 11.08 13.87
CA THR A 119 -2.01 10.67 12.49
C THR A 119 -3.45 10.20 12.39
N SER A 120 -3.89 9.37 13.34
CA SER A 120 -5.27 8.87 13.40
C SER A 120 -6.28 10.01 13.54
N ALA A 121 -5.99 11.04 14.35
CA ALA A 121 -6.85 12.23 14.47
C ALA A 121 -6.97 13.02 13.15
N LEU A 122 -5.87 13.19 12.41
CA LEU A 122 -5.87 13.84 11.11
C LEU A 122 -6.71 13.05 10.08
N LEU A 123 -6.46 11.73 9.99
CA LEU A 123 -7.19 10.82 9.11
C LEU A 123 -8.69 10.77 9.47
N PHE A 124 -9.03 10.79 10.76
CA PHE A 124 -10.39 10.86 11.25
C PHE A 124 -11.10 12.15 10.81
N ALA A 125 -10.44 13.30 10.93
CA ALA A 125 -10.98 14.57 10.47
C ALA A 125 -11.24 14.55 8.95
N THR A 126 -10.26 14.08 8.16
CA THR A 126 -10.40 13.90 6.71
C THR A 126 -11.59 12.99 6.36
N CYS A 127 -11.72 11.83 7.02
CA CYS A 127 -12.83 10.90 6.83
C CYS A 127 -14.19 11.53 7.17
N THR A 128 -14.27 12.24 8.30
CA THR A 128 -15.52 12.87 8.76
C THR A 128 -15.99 13.93 7.77
N HIS A 129 -15.08 14.79 7.30
CA HIS A 129 -15.42 15.84 6.33
C HIS A 129 -15.85 15.27 4.97
N LEU A 130 -15.28 14.14 4.54
CA LEU A 130 -15.73 13.43 3.36
C LEU A 130 -17.16 12.89 3.53
N LEU A 131 -17.41 12.11 4.58
CA LEU A 131 -18.69 11.43 4.81
C LEU A 131 -19.86 12.40 4.95
N TYR A 132 -19.63 13.57 5.58
CA TYR A 132 -20.67 14.58 5.76
C TYR A 132 -20.70 15.66 4.66
N ASN A 133 -19.92 15.51 3.58
CA ASN A 133 -20.01 16.37 2.41
C ASN A 133 -21.22 15.99 1.54
N ARG A 134 -22.32 16.73 1.69
CA ARG A 134 -23.59 16.43 0.98
C ARG A 134 -23.48 16.47 -0.54
N GLU A 135 -22.71 17.41 -1.09
CA GLU A 135 -22.54 17.54 -2.54
C GLU A 135 -21.83 16.30 -3.11
N LEU A 136 -20.73 15.90 -2.48
CA LEU A 136 -19.93 14.78 -2.92
C LEU A 136 -20.64 13.44 -2.70
N MET A 137 -21.34 13.27 -1.57
CA MET A 137 -22.14 12.07 -1.32
C MET A 137 -23.30 11.95 -2.31
N GLY A 138 -24.00 13.05 -2.62
CA GLY A 138 -25.04 13.05 -3.66
C GLY A 138 -24.47 12.77 -5.06
N TYR A 139 -23.27 13.27 -5.37
CA TYR A 139 -22.57 12.93 -6.61
C TYR A 139 -22.22 11.43 -6.68
N ILE A 140 -21.71 10.85 -5.59
CA ILE A 140 -21.34 9.43 -5.54
C ILE A 140 -22.57 8.56 -5.76
N GLU A 141 -23.68 8.86 -5.08
CA GLU A 141 -24.96 8.15 -5.23
C GLU A 141 -25.47 8.18 -6.67
N GLY A 142 -25.46 9.36 -7.32
CA GLY A 142 -25.96 9.53 -8.69
C GLY A 142 -25.03 9.01 -9.78
N SER A 143 -23.79 8.63 -9.45
CA SER A 143 -22.75 8.30 -10.43
C SER A 143 -22.67 6.83 -10.85
N ASN A 144 -23.40 5.93 -10.17
CA ASN A 144 -23.44 4.48 -10.45
C ASN A 144 -22.04 3.86 -10.63
N PHE A 145 -21.25 3.84 -9.57
CA PHE A 145 -19.92 3.22 -9.59
C PHE A 145 -19.99 1.70 -9.55
N ASP A 146 -19.13 1.04 -10.33
CA ASP A 146 -19.04 -0.43 -10.37
C ASP A 146 -18.25 -1.01 -9.20
N ALA A 147 -17.25 -0.28 -8.69
CA ALA A 147 -16.48 -0.66 -7.52
C ALA A 147 -15.83 0.55 -6.83
N VAL A 148 -15.59 0.41 -5.52
CA VAL A 148 -14.75 1.33 -4.74
C VAL A 148 -13.34 0.76 -4.64
N PHE A 149 -12.34 1.45 -5.17
CA PHE A 149 -10.94 1.10 -5.03
C PHE A 149 -10.30 1.96 -3.93
N THR A 150 -9.99 1.35 -2.78
CA THR A 150 -9.64 2.11 -1.56
C THR A 150 -8.44 1.52 -0.84
N ASP A 151 -7.68 2.37 -0.16
CA ASP A 151 -6.76 1.89 0.86
C ASP A 151 -7.53 1.72 2.19
N PRO A 152 -7.65 0.50 2.74
CA PRO A 152 -8.44 0.23 3.94
C PRO A 152 -7.82 0.78 5.24
N MET A 153 -6.60 1.35 5.20
CA MET A 153 -6.03 2.03 6.36
C MET A 153 -6.79 3.32 6.71
N LEU A 154 -7.39 3.96 5.71
CA LEU A 154 -8.41 5.00 5.88
C LEU A 154 -9.78 4.40 5.55
N PRO A 155 -10.60 4.02 6.55
CA PRO A 155 -11.82 3.24 6.30
C PRO A 155 -12.95 4.01 5.60
N CYS A 156 -12.79 5.31 5.30
CA CYS A 156 -13.82 6.14 4.69
C CYS A 156 -14.36 5.54 3.38
N GLY A 157 -13.49 5.02 2.52
CA GLY A 157 -13.89 4.39 1.28
C GLY A 157 -14.75 3.14 1.50
N GLN A 158 -14.45 2.37 2.54
CA GLN A 158 -15.24 1.19 2.90
C GLN A 158 -16.60 1.57 3.51
N ILE A 159 -16.67 2.63 4.31
CA ILE A 159 -17.94 3.14 4.84
C ILE A 159 -18.86 3.57 3.69
N ILE A 160 -18.32 4.30 2.71
CA ILE A 160 -19.05 4.73 1.51
C ILE A 160 -19.50 3.52 0.67
N ALA A 161 -18.61 2.55 0.48
CA ALA A 161 -18.91 1.31 -0.25
C ALA A 161 -20.11 0.59 0.36
N LEU A 162 -20.14 0.43 1.69
CA LEU A 162 -21.28 -0.19 2.39
C LEU A 162 -22.55 0.64 2.33
N HIS A 163 -22.44 1.96 2.49
CA HIS A 163 -23.59 2.86 2.47
C HIS A 163 -24.33 2.79 1.12
N PHE A 164 -23.59 2.78 0.01
CA PHE A 164 -24.17 2.72 -1.33
C PHE A 164 -24.23 1.30 -1.92
N SER A 165 -23.90 0.26 -1.15
CA SER A 165 -23.88 -1.13 -1.61
C SER A 165 -23.00 -1.38 -2.85
N ILE A 166 -21.85 -0.69 -2.93
CA ILE A 166 -20.87 -0.83 -4.01
C ILE A 166 -19.79 -1.83 -3.54
N PRO A 167 -19.38 -2.82 -4.34
CA PRO A 167 -18.31 -3.73 -3.96
C PRO A 167 -16.98 -2.97 -3.82
N SER A 168 -16.19 -3.33 -2.81
CA SER A 168 -14.89 -2.69 -2.55
C SER A 168 -13.71 -3.59 -2.86
N ILE A 169 -12.67 -2.98 -3.40
CA ILE A 169 -11.37 -3.57 -3.70
C ILE A 169 -10.35 -2.82 -2.85
N PHE A 170 -9.70 -3.55 -1.94
CA PHE A 170 -8.71 -2.99 -1.06
C PHE A 170 -7.32 -3.02 -1.67
N PHE A 171 -6.59 -1.93 -1.51
CA PHE A 171 -5.21 -1.78 -1.97
C PHE A 171 -4.33 -1.43 -0.77
N LEU A 172 -3.52 -2.37 -0.30
CA LEU A 172 -2.82 -2.24 0.98
C LEU A 172 -1.49 -3.01 0.97
N ARG A 173 -0.55 -2.62 1.83
CA ARG A 173 0.57 -3.50 2.22
C ARG A 173 0.11 -4.47 3.31
N GLY A 174 -0.42 -3.90 4.38
CA GLY A 174 -1.06 -4.60 5.49
C GLY A 174 -1.69 -3.57 6.43
N ILE A 175 -2.47 -4.03 7.39
CA ILE A 175 -3.06 -3.17 8.44
C ILE A 175 -2.41 -3.55 9.77
N PRO A 176 -2.00 -2.58 10.62
CA PRO A 176 -1.51 -2.87 11.96
C PRO A 176 -2.41 -3.85 12.72
N CYS A 177 -1.80 -4.56 13.67
CA CYS A 177 -2.48 -5.51 14.54
C CYS A 177 -3.09 -6.74 13.83
N GLY A 178 -2.95 -6.87 12.50
CA GLY A 178 -3.45 -8.02 11.74
C GLY A 178 -4.95 -7.93 11.46
N VAL A 179 -5.53 -6.73 11.54
CA VAL A 179 -6.94 -6.46 11.26
C VAL A 179 -7.32 -6.91 9.84
N ASP A 180 -6.41 -6.77 8.88
CA ASP A 180 -6.61 -7.24 7.50
C ASP A 180 -6.80 -8.77 7.43
N SER A 181 -5.98 -9.51 8.18
CA SER A 181 -6.09 -10.97 8.25
C SER A 181 -7.38 -11.38 8.95
N GLU A 182 -7.72 -10.72 10.05
CA GLU A 182 -8.94 -11.02 10.80
C GLU A 182 -10.21 -10.70 10.02
N ALA A 183 -10.27 -9.53 9.37
CA ALA A 183 -11.39 -9.10 8.54
C ALA A 183 -11.59 -10.02 7.34
N ALA A 184 -10.51 -10.47 6.70
CA ALA A 184 -10.55 -11.42 5.61
C ALA A 184 -10.80 -12.88 6.06
N GLN A 185 -10.98 -13.12 7.37
CA GLN A 185 -11.11 -14.47 7.96
C GLN A 185 -9.91 -15.38 7.67
N CYS A 186 -8.73 -14.78 7.51
CA CYS A 186 -7.46 -15.46 7.28
C CYS A 186 -6.81 -15.86 8.61
N PRO A 187 -6.38 -17.12 8.80
CA PRO A 187 -5.66 -17.52 10.00
C PRO A 187 -4.34 -16.75 10.15
N ASN A 188 -4.08 -16.17 11.34
CA ASN A 188 -2.85 -15.44 11.63
C ASN A 188 -2.20 -15.92 12.95
N PRO A 189 -1.67 -17.16 13.00
CA PRO A 189 -1.21 -17.76 14.24
C PRO A 189 0.14 -17.17 14.70
N PRO A 190 0.22 -16.63 15.93
CA PRO A 190 1.45 -16.03 16.46
C PRO A 190 2.55 -17.06 16.76
N SER A 191 2.27 -18.36 16.60
CA SER A 191 3.26 -19.41 16.79
C SER A 191 4.30 -19.45 15.68
N TYR A 192 3.98 -19.04 14.44
CA TYR A 192 4.93 -19.04 13.32
C TYR A 192 4.84 -17.78 12.44
N VAL A 193 3.79 -16.98 12.54
CA VAL A 193 3.73 -15.67 11.86
C VAL A 193 4.33 -14.61 12.80
N PRO A 194 5.52 -14.05 12.49
CA PRO A 194 6.16 -13.06 13.34
C PRO A 194 5.39 -11.74 13.33
N ARG A 195 5.21 -11.13 14.52
CA ARG A 195 4.63 -9.78 14.64
C ARG A 195 5.66 -8.74 14.22
N MET A 196 5.22 -7.69 13.54
CA MET A 196 6.12 -6.67 12.96
C MET A 196 7.07 -6.06 13.99
N LEU A 197 6.62 -5.77 15.21
CA LEU A 197 7.46 -5.15 16.25
C LEU A 197 8.31 -6.16 17.05
N SER A 198 8.20 -7.46 16.77
CA SER A 198 8.91 -8.50 17.53
C SER A 198 10.38 -8.64 17.16
N SER A 199 10.77 -8.21 15.94
CA SER A 199 12.06 -8.52 15.31
C SER A 199 12.34 -10.03 15.19
N ASN A 200 11.30 -10.87 15.27
CA ASN A 200 11.41 -12.31 15.05
C ASN A 200 11.37 -12.65 13.56
N THR A 201 11.90 -13.83 13.21
CA THR A 201 11.70 -14.48 11.91
C THR A 201 10.54 -15.48 11.99
N ASP A 202 10.23 -16.17 10.89
CA ASP A 202 9.35 -17.35 10.86
C ASP A 202 9.91 -18.55 11.65
N CYS A 203 11.23 -18.64 11.76
CA CYS A 203 11.93 -19.63 12.56
C CYS A 203 12.09 -19.19 14.03
N MET A 204 11.04 -19.34 14.84
CA MET A 204 11.04 -18.95 16.26
C MET A 204 11.29 -20.12 17.23
N THR A 205 12.15 -19.89 18.22
CA THR A 205 12.28 -20.70 19.45
C THR A 205 11.03 -20.57 20.34
N PHE A 206 10.86 -21.45 21.33
CA PHE A 206 9.73 -21.37 22.26
C PHE A 206 9.60 -19.98 22.93
N THR A 207 10.69 -19.42 23.46
CA THR A 207 10.68 -18.09 24.09
C THR A 207 10.35 -16.98 23.11
N GLN A 208 10.81 -17.06 21.87
CA GLN A 208 10.45 -16.10 20.82
C GLN A 208 8.96 -16.19 20.47
N ARG A 209 8.36 -17.40 20.46
CA ARG A 209 6.91 -17.59 20.26
C ARG A 209 6.10 -17.01 21.40
N VAL A 210 6.54 -17.21 22.65
CA VAL A 210 5.91 -16.59 23.83
C VAL A 210 5.97 -15.07 23.73
N LYS A 211 7.14 -14.50 23.40
CA LYS A 211 7.28 -13.06 23.14
C LYS A 211 6.34 -12.60 22.02
N ASN A 212 6.25 -13.35 20.93
CA ASN A 212 5.42 -13.02 19.78
C ASN A 212 3.92 -13.00 20.13
N LEU A 213 3.47 -13.97 20.92
CA LEU A 213 2.11 -14.04 21.46
C LEU A 213 1.81 -12.83 22.35
N LEU A 214 2.71 -12.48 23.28
CA LEU A 214 2.54 -11.32 24.16
C LEU A 214 2.45 -10.01 23.37
N ILE A 215 3.29 -9.83 22.34
CA ILE A 215 3.22 -8.67 21.44
C ILE A 215 1.89 -8.66 20.70
N SER A 216 1.46 -9.80 20.16
CA SER A 216 0.17 -9.89 19.46
C SER A 216 -1.00 -9.49 20.35
N SER A 217 -1.01 -9.90 21.62
CA SER A 217 -2.05 -9.52 22.57
C SER A 217 -2.01 -8.02 22.90
N LEU A 218 -0.82 -7.45 23.12
CA LEU A 218 -0.67 -6.01 23.38
C LEU A 218 -1.08 -5.14 22.19
N GLU A 219 -0.78 -5.59 20.96
CA GLU A 219 -1.18 -4.91 19.73
C GLU A 219 -2.71 -4.83 19.61
N SER A 220 -3.44 -5.90 19.91
CA SER A 220 -4.92 -5.89 19.88
C SER A 220 -5.50 -4.77 20.75
N LEU A 221 -5.07 -4.66 22.01
CA LEU A 221 -5.52 -3.59 22.91
C LEU A 221 -5.20 -2.19 22.38
N PHE A 222 -4.03 -2.01 21.77
CA PHE A 222 -3.64 -0.73 21.20
C PHE A 222 -4.51 -0.35 20.00
N CYS A 223 -4.78 -1.30 19.12
CA CYS A 223 -5.56 -1.07 17.92
C CYS A 223 -7.04 -0.82 18.22
N ASP A 224 -7.62 -1.48 19.24
CA ASP A 224 -8.99 -1.18 19.68
C ASP A 224 -9.14 0.32 20.03
N ILE A 225 -8.15 0.89 20.74
CA ILE A 225 -8.13 2.32 21.05
C ILE A 225 -7.93 3.15 19.77
N ALA A 226 -6.96 2.79 18.93
CA ALA A 226 -6.60 3.55 17.74
C ALA A 226 -7.74 3.62 16.70
N TYR A 227 -8.57 2.58 16.63
CA TYR A 227 -9.65 2.46 15.67
C TYR A 227 -11.04 2.84 16.22
N SER A 228 -11.22 2.88 17.55
CA SER A 228 -12.49 3.20 18.20
C SER A 228 -13.22 4.43 17.62
N GLN A 229 -12.48 5.49 17.28
CA GLN A 229 -13.08 6.68 16.67
C GLN A 229 -13.67 6.41 15.28
N PHE A 230 -13.00 5.60 14.45
CA PHE A 230 -13.52 5.22 13.14
C PHE A 230 -14.69 4.26 13.26
N GLU A 231 -14.70 3.37 14.25
CA GLU A 231 -15.83 2.48 14.54
C GLU A 231 -17.07 3.28 14.96
N SER A 232 -16.90 4.28 15.83
CA SER A 232 -17.99 5.21 16.19
C SER A 232 -18.51 5.95 14.97
N LEU A 233 -17.62 6.54 14.16
CA LEU A 233 -18.01 7.27 12.95
C LEU A 233 -18.72 6.38 11.94
N ALA A 234 -18.22 5.15 11.71
CA ALA A 234 -18.87 4.18 10.84
C ALA A 234 -20.24 3.77 11.38
N SER A 235 -20.36 3.55 12.69
CA SER A 235 -21.61 3.16 13.33
C SER A 235 -22.66 4.25 13.23
N ASP A 236 -22.27 5.50 13.50
CA ASP A 236 -23.13 6.67 13.40
C ASP A 236 -23.53 6.93 11.94
N PHE A 237 -22.60 6.82 11.00
CA PHE A 237 -22.90 7.07 9.59
C PHE A 237 -23.80 5.98 8.98
N LEU A 238 -23.53 4.72 9.28
CA LEU A 238 -24.29 3.56 8.77
C LEU A 238 -25.53 3.24 9.61
N GLN A 239 -25.75 3.95 10.72
CA GLN A 239 -26.88 3.78 11.65
C GLN A 239 -27.01 2.35 12.19
N ARG A 240 -25.88 1.68 12.43
CA ARG A 240 -25.80 0.34 13.02
C ARG A 240 -24.43 0.12 13.67
N PRO A 241 -24.32 -0.66 14.77
CA PRO A 241 -23.03 -0.98 15.37
C PRO A 241 -22.08 -1.60 14.36
N MET A 242 -20.85 -1.07 14.30
CA MET A 242 -19.82 -1.47 13.36
C MET A 242 -18.44 -1.48 14.03
N THR A 243 -17.81 -2.64 14.04
CA THR A 243 -16.37 -2.76 14.33
C THR A 243 -15.54 -2.63 13.05
N MET A 244 -14.24 -2.32 13.17
CA MET A 244 -13.33 -2.27 12.03
C MET A 244 -13.23 -3.62 11.33
N LYS A 245 -13.23 -4.70 12.11
CA LYS A 245 -13.25 -6.07 11.59
C LYS A 245 -14.48 -6.30 10.71
N GLU A 246 -15.68 -6.00 11.22
CA GLU A 246 -16.93 -6.19 10.48
C GLU A 246 -16.95 -5.30 9.24
N LEU A 247 -16.60 -4.03 9.38
CA LEU A 247 -16.55 -3.05 8.29
C LEU A 247 -15.69 -3.56 7.13
N LEU A 248 -14.46 -4.01 7.43
CA LEU A 248 -13.52 -4.50 6.43
C LEU A 248 -13.81 -5.93 5.95
N SER A 249 -14.59 -6.73 6.69
CA SER A 249 -14.96 -8.09 6.26
C SER A 249 -15.81 -8.12 4.98
N HIS A 250 -16.41 -6.99 4.62
CA HIS A 250 -17.16 -6.81 3.39
C HIS A 250 -16.29 -6.49 2.15
N GLY A 251 -14.96 -6.46 2.30
CA GLY A 251 -14.03 -6.29 1.18
C GLY A 251 -14.08 -7.46 0.20
N SER A 252 -14.29 -7.17 -1.09
CA SER A 252 -14.40 -8.21 -2.12
C SER A 252 -13.04 -8.80 -2.50
N ILE A 253 -12.04 -7.93 -2.70
CA ILE A 253 -10.68 -8.32 -3.11
C ILE A 253 -9.66 -7.55 -2.28
N TRP A 254 -8.57 -8.21 -1.89
CA TRP A 254 -7.44 -7.64 -1.16
C TRP A 254 -6.20 -7.64 -2.05
N LEU A 255 -5.92 -6.53 -2.72
CA LEU A 255 -4.69 -6.34 -3.49
C LEU A 255 -3.54 -5.97 -2.55
N LYS A 256 -2.70 -6.95 -2.25
CA LYS A 256 -1.56 -6.86 -1.36
C LYS A 256 -0.34 -6.32 -2.11
N ARG A 257 0.15 -5.13 -1.76
CA ARG A 257 1.37 -4.47 -2.29
C ARG A 257 2.68 -5.14 -1.81
N VAL A 258 2.68 -6.45 -1.71
CA VAL A 258 3.84 -7.26 -1.29
C VAL A 258 3.99 -8.42 -2.25
N ASP A 259 5.23 -8.88 -2.40
CA ASP A 259 5.52 -10.12 -3.11
C ASP A 259 5.76 -11.21 -2.08
N PHE A 260 5.19 -12.40 -2.30
CA PHE A 260 5.30 -13.52 -1.36
C PHE A 260 6.75 -13.98 -1.17
N VAL A 261 7.66 -13.66 -2.10
CA VAL A 261 9.09 -13.99 -2.00
C VAL A 261 9.78 -13.20 -0.87
N PHE A 262 9.27 -12.01 -0.52
CA PHE A 262 9.88 -11.15 0.50
C PHE A 262 9.15 -11.19 1.85
N GLU A 263 8.09 -11.98 1.97
CA GLU A 263 7.30 -12.08 3.20
C GLU A 263 7.47 -13.46 3.83
N TYR A 264 7.34 -13.53 5.15
CA TYR A 264 7.38 -14.80 5.86
C TYR A 264 6.18 -15.68 5.49
N PRO A 265 6.32 -17.01 5.54
CA PRO A 265 5.20 -17.92 5.30
C PRO A 265 4.01 -17.61 6.21
N MET A 266 2.89 -17.22 5.61
CA MET A 266 1.64 -16.92 6.31
C MET A 266 0.44 -17.46 5.52
N PRO A 267 -0.67 -17.82 6.18
CA PRO A 267 -1.90 -18.18 5.50
C PRO A 267 -2.42 -17.03 4.62
N VAL A 268 -3.11 -17.40 3.54
CA VAL A 268 -3.70 -16.46 2.57
C VAL A 268 -5.09 -16.96 2.17
N MET A 269 -5.99 -16.01 1.89
CA MET A 269 -7.34 -16.32 1.40
C MET A 269 -7.41 -16.18 -0.12
N PRO A 270 -8.33 -16.87 -0.81
CA PRO A 270 -8.43 -16.83 -2.28
C PRO A 270 -8.68 -15.44 -2.87
N ASN A 271 -9.27 -14.52 -2.10
CA ASN A 271 -9.51 -13.14 -2.49
C ASN A 271 -8.32 -12.20 -2.16
N MET A 272 -7.22 -12.71 -1.62
CA MET A 272 -5.97 -11.96 -1.43
C MET A 272 -5.04 -12.16 -2.62
N VAL A 273 -4.80 -11.09 -3.37
CA VAL A 273 -3.97 -11.10 -4.58
C VAL A 273 -2.71 -10.29 -4.34
N PHE A 274 -1.55 -10.95 -4.45
CA PHE A 274 -0.24 -10.33 -4.30
C PHE A 274 0.15 -9.60 -5.58
N ILE A 275 0.36 -8.29 -5.47
CA ILE A 275 0.74 -7.38 -6.56
C ILE A 275 2.04 -6.65 -6.21
N GLY A 276 3.01 -7.39 -5.65
CA GLY A 276 4.37 -6.91 -5.46
C GLY A 276 5.03 -6.48 -6.77
N GLY A 277 6.06 -5.63 -6.70
CA GLY A 277 6.81 -5.19 -7.88
C GLY A 277 6.15 -4.11 -8.75
N ILE A 278 4.93 -3.67 -8.43
CA ILE A 278 4.20 -2.63 -9.20
C ILE A 278 4.91 -1.28 -9.30
N ASN A 279 5.84 -1.00 -8.38
CA ASN A 279 6.62 0.24 -8.37
C ASN A 279 7.90 0.16 -9.22
N CYS A 280 8.23 -1.02 -9.79
CA CYS A 280 9.45 -1.20 -10.58
C CYS A 280 9.13 -0.90 -12.06
N GLY A 281 9.78 0.14 -12.62
CA GLY A 281 9.58 0.56 -14.01
C GLY A 281 10.24 -0.36 -15.03
N GLN A 282 9.97 -0.12 -16.33
CA GLN A 282 10.65 -0.83 -17.39
C GLN A 282 12.17 -0.63 -17.34
N LYS A 283 12.91 -1.72 -17.57
CA LYS A 283 14.38 -1.74 -17.63
C LYS A 283 14.86 -0.79 -18.73
N LYS A 284 15.32 0.42 -18.35
CA LYS A 284 16.02 1.31 -19.28
C LYS A 284 17.40 0.71 -19.60
N SER A 285 17.76 0.66 -20.87
CA SER A 285 19.14 0.33 -21.26
C SER A 285 20.06 1.37 -20.65
N LEU A 286 21.09 0.93 -19.92
CA LEU A 286 22.13 1.82 -19.42
C LEU A 286 22.74 2.54 -20.63
N SER A 287 22.68 3.87 -20.66
CA SER A 287 23.32 4.63 -21.73
C SER A 287 24.83 4.34 -21.69
N GLN A 288 25.40 4.07 -22.87
CA GLN A 288 26.72 3.45 -23.07
C GLN A 288 27.93 4.29 -22.60
N GLY A 289 27.70 5.39 -21.86
CA GLY A 289 28.74 6.26 -21.30
C GLY A 289 29.10 6.00 -19.83
N ASN A 290 28.31 5.22 -19.09
CA ASN A 290 28.52 4.99 -17.64
C ASN A 290 28.47 3.49 -17.24
N ALA A 291 28.66 2.59 -18.20
CA ALA A 291 28.57 1.15 -17.95
C ALA A 291 29.92 0.57 -17.52
N VAL A 292 30.19 0.60 -16.20
CA VAL A 292 30.91 -0.51 -15.57
C VAL A 292 29.83 -1.48 -15.12
N GLY A 293 29.86 -2.68 -15.71
CA GLY A 293 28.77 -3.65 -15.69
C GLY A 293 28.22 -3.92 -14.29
N ASN A 294 26.96 -3.54 -14.06
CA ASN A 294 26.23 -3.93 -12.87
C ASN A 294 24.78 -4.27 -13.25
N HIS A 295 24.37 -5.49 -12.93
CA HIS A 295 22.97 -5.91 -12.97
C HIS A 295 22.28 -5.39 -11.70
N PHE A 296 21.73 -4.17 -11.74
CA PHE A 296 20.87 -3.65 -10.67
C PHE A 296 19.40 -3.67 -11.10
N ILE A 297 18.52 -4.15 -10.22
CA ILE A 297 17.08 -3.89 -10.32
C ILE A 297 16.83 -2.61 -9.52
N MET A 298 16.60 -1.49 -10.21
CA MET A 298 16.15 -0.25 -9.57
C MET A 298 14.64 -0.32 -9.34
N CYS A 299 14.21 -0.49 -8.10
CA CYS A 299 12.84 -0.13 -7.70
C CYS A 299 12.90 1.27 -7.09
N SER A 300 12.57 2.25 -7.91
CA SER A 300 12.59 3.66 -7.55
C SER A 300 11.35 3.97 -6.71
N VAL A 301 11.51 4.12 -5.39
CA VAL A 301 10.55 4.92 -4.62
C VAL A 301 10.97 6.38 -4.82
N PRO A 302 10.07 7.34 -5.14
CA PRO A 302 10.46 8.66 -5.64
C PRO A 302 11.39 9.50 -4.75
N TYR A 303 11.62 9.10 -3.50
CA TYR A 303 12.51 9.81 -2.58
C TYR A 303 13.42 8.88 -1.73
N ILE A 304 13.41 7.57 -1.99
CA ILE A 304 14.39 6.63 -1.42
C ILE A 304 14.83 5.68 -2.54
N THR A 305 16.07 5.84 -2.99
CA THR A 305 16.73 4.83 -3.84
C THR A 305 17.27 3.73 -2.95
N VAL A 306 16.57 2.60 -2.84
CA VAL A 306 17.10 1.40 -2.19
C VAL A 306 18.01 0.70 -3.20
N TYR A 307 19.32 0.79 -3.01
CA TYR A 307 20.28 -0.01 -3.77
C TYR A 307 20.30 -1.43 -3.19
N LEU A 308 19.72 -2.39 -3.89
CA LEU A 308 19.96 -3.81 -3.62
C LEU A 308 21.33 -4.17 -4.20
N THR A 309 22.35 -4.26 -3.34
CA THR A 309 23.66 -4.78 -3.73
C THR A 309 23.62 -6.29 -3.84
N ILE A 310 23.99 -6.81 -5.02
CA ILE A 310 24.30 -8.23 -5.20
C ILE A 310 25.58 -8.53 -4.40
N PRO A 311 25.64 -9.63 -3.60
CA PRO A 311 26.84 -9.97 -2.84
C PRO A 311 28.08 -10.09 -3.74
N GLY A 312 29.13 -9.32 -3.46
CA GLY A 312 30.45 -9.47 -4.10
C GLY A 312 30.99 -8.29 -4.91
N VAL A 313 30.27 -7.16 -5.02
CA VAL A 313 30.73 -5.98 -5.78
C VAL A 313 30.85 -4.76 -4.86
N GLY A 314 32.08 -4.26 -4.68
CA GLY A 314 32.36 -3.07 -3.88
C GLY A 314 31.83 -1.77 -4.51
N VAL A 315 31.45 -0.81 -3.67
CA VAL A 315 30.95 0.52 -4.08
C VAL A 315 32.11 1.39 -4.62
N PRO A 316 32.02 1.98 -5.83
CA PRO A 316 33.08 2.82 -6.38
C PRO A 316 33.26 4.15 -5.62
N SER A 317 34.51 4.60 -5.52
CA SER A 317 34.96 5.79 -4.77
C SER A 317 34.38 7.15 -5.21
N LYS A 318 33.73 7.23 -6.39
CA LYS A 318 33.12 8.47 -6.90
C LYS A 318 31.74 8.81 -6.29
N ILE A 319 31.15 7.92 -5.48
CA ILE A 319 29.92 8.17 -4.70
C ILE A 319 30.29 8.61 -3.26
N ARG A 320 31.37 9.36 -3.11
CA ARG A 320 31.86 9.83 -1.80
C ARG A 320 31.81 11.36 -1.66
N ASP A 321 31.41 12.08 -2.70
CA ASP A 321 31.29 13.54 -2.68
C ASP A 321 29.85 13.99 -3.04
N PRO A 322 29.00 14.35 -2.04
CA PRO A 322 27.61 14.74 -2.24
C PRO A 322 27.41 16.18 -2.74
N SER A 323 28.50 16.94 -2.93
CA SER A 323 28.42 18.39 -3.18
C SER A 323 27.91 18.80 -4.57
N SER A 324 27.77 17.88 -5.53
CA SER A 324 27.29 18.20 -6.88
C SER A 324 25.78 18.04 -7.11
N LEU A 325 25.00 17.62 -6.10
CA LEU A 325 23.55 17.32 -6.24
C LEU A 325 22.63 18.17 -5.37
N GLY A 326 23.14 19.17 -4.65
CA GLY A 326 22.31 20.21 -4.02
C GLY A 326 21.32 19.74 -2.95
N LEU A 327 21.48 18.53 -2.39
CA LEU A 327 20.60 17.97 -1.36
C LEU A 327 21.43 17.57 -0.13
N ALA A 328 21.22 18.28 0.98
CA ALA A 328 21.76 17.89 2.27
C ALA A 328 21.06 16.61 2.74
N SER A 329 21.84 15.54 3.02
CA SER A 329 21.32 14.28 3.57
C SER A 329 22.10 13.89 4.83
N PRO A 330 21.45 13.33 5.88
CA PRO A 330 22.13 12.90 7.12
C PRO A 330 22.73 11.49 7.03
N CYS A 331 22.71 10.82 5.87
CA CYS A 331 23.09 9.41 5.72
C CYS A 331 24.61 9.17 5.56
N ALA A 332 25.47 10.02 6.13
CA ALA A 332 26.92 9.96 5.90
C ALA A 332 27.66 8.87 6.71
N ASN A 333 27.05 8.27 7.74
CA ASN A 333 27.78 7.38 8.65
C ASN A 333 27.01 6.08 8.95
N TRP A 334 27.06 5.09 8.06
CA TRP A 334 26.67 3.71 8.38
C TRP A 334 27.86 2.75 8.19
N PRO A 335 28.16 1.87 9.16
CA PRO A 335 29.28 0.93 9.06
C PRO A 335 28.97 -0.22 8.09
N HIS A 336 30.01 -0.68 7.39
CA HIS A 336 29.96 -1.82 6.46
C HIS A 336 29.47 -3.11 7.14
N VAL A 337 28.42 -3.74 6.59
CA VAL A 337 27.96 -5.09 6.98
C VAL A 337 28.45 -6.10 5.93
N PRO A 338 29.08 -7.22 6.31
CA PRO A 338 29.58 -8.22 5.36
C PRO A 338 28.44 -9.09 4.77
N PRO A 339 28.63 -9.66 3.56
CA PRO A 339 27.61 -10.48 2.90
C PRO A 339 27.43 -11.85 3.56
N LEU A 340 26.18 -12.28 3.76
CA LEU A 340 25.83 -13.65 4.17
C LEU A 340 25.75 -14.58 2.94
N PRO A 341 26.25 -15.81 3.01
CA PRO A 341 26.14 -16.79 1.92
C PRO A 341 24.74 -17.40 1.86
N PHE A 342 24.24 -17.62 0.64
CA PHE A 342 23.08 -18.48 0.38
C PHE A 342 23.44 -19.93 0.75
N ALA A 343 22.77 -20.48 1.77
CA ALA A 343 22.75 -21.91 2.05
C ALA A 343 21.33 -22.43 1.80
N PRO A 344 21.15 -23.72 1.42
CA PRO A 344 19.83 -24.34 1.32
C PRO A 344 19.13 -24.23 2.68
N PHE A 345 17.80 -24.10 2.66
CA PHE A 345 16.97 -24.06 3.87
C PHE A 345 17.07 -25.37 4.64
N ASP A 346 18.06 -25.48 5.51
CA ASP A 346 18.13 -26.46 6.58
C ASP A 346 18.12 -25.74 7.93
N CYS A 347 17.11 -26.08 8.74
CA CYS A 347 16.90 -25.58 10.09
C CYS A 347 18.04 -26.04 11.01
N VAL A 348 19.16 -25.32 11.04
CA VAL A 348 20.15 -25.43 12.11
C VAL A 348 20.52 -24.05 12.62
N GLY A 349 20.38 -23.87 13.93
CA GLY A 349 20.32 -22.59 14.61
C GLY A 349 21.52 -21.67 14.33
N GLY A 350 21.23 -20.53 13.72
CA GLY A 350 22.13 -19.39 13.61
C GLY A 350 21.32 -18.11 13.79
N SER A 351 21.61 -17.36 14.86
CA SER A 351 20.96 -16.09 15.16
C SER A 351 21.31 -15.04 14.10
N LEU A 352 20.33 -14.63 13.29
CA LEU A 352 20.44 -13.48 12.39
C LEU A 352 19.93 -12.22 13.11
N GLN A 353 20.76 -11.18 13.19
CA GLN A 353 20.37 -9.85 13.67
C GLN A 353 19.35 -9.20 12.72
N PRO A 354 18.46 -8.32 13.23
CA PRO A 354 17.43 -7.67 12.42
C PRO A 354 18.07 -6.84 11.30
N SER A 355 17.62 -7.11 10.07
CA SER A 355 18.12 -6.56 8.82
C SER A 355 17.69 -5.10 8.59
N PRO A 356 18.35 -4.36 7.67
CA PRO A 356 17.98 -2.97 7.30
C PRO A 356 16.56 -2.83 6.72
N LEU A 357 15.88 -3.95 6.44
CA LEU A 357 14.50 -4.00 5.97
C LEU A 357 13.57 -3.23 6.92
N PHE A 358 13.81 -3.28 8.23
CA PHE A 358 12.97 -2.64 9.25
C PHE A 358 12.79 -1.12 9.05
N SER A 359 13.78 -0.44 8.45
CA SER A 359 13.70 1.00 8.15
C SER A 359 12.88 1.30 6.89
N CYS A 360 12.85 0.38 5.93
CA CYS A 360 11.97 0.49 4.75
C CYS A 360 10.50 0.21 5.10
N TYR A 361 10.22 -0.61 6.13
CA TYR A 361 8.84 -0.90 6.57
C TYR A 361 8.11 0.34 7.11
N LEU A 362 8.81 1.31 7.71
CA LEU A 362 8.23 2.58 8.18
C LEU A 362 7.76 3.49 7.03
N TRP A 363 8.27 3.29 5.81
CA TRP A 363 7.85 4.02 4.61
C TRP A 363 6.58 3.47 3.95
N GLY A 364 6.16 2.27 4.35
CA GLY A 364 4.96 1.59 3.85
C GLY A 364 3.73 1.69 4.78
N PHE A 365 3.81 2.56 5.78
CA PHE A 365 2.71 2.99 6.66
C PHE A 365 2.33 4.44 6.40
#